data_AF-K2DFW1-F1
#
_entry.id   AF-K2DFW1-F1
#
_cell.length_a   1.000
_cell.length_b   1.000
_cell.length_c   1.000
_cell.angle_alpha   90.00
_cell.angle_beta   90.00
_cell.angle_gamma   90.00
#
_symmetry.space_group_name_H-M   'P 1'
#
loop_
_entity.id
_entity.type
_entity.pdbx_description
1 polymer ?
#
loop_
_entity_poly.entity_id
_entity_poly.type
_entity_poly.pdbx_seq_one_letter_code
_entity_poly.pdbx_strand_id
1 'polypeptide(L)'
;MKFSKRGFTLIELLVVIAIIAVLSMVGIAVYTDIGAGARNAKRMGDIDAIAKALEVHQTSNGYIPLANSQFGSGGIPLTDSQRNVYCGNSTQNDPADPTAFWGITCPTSYGVLGAHPQAGTSWKICAWLEGAGGENAKAYCRSNAE
;
A
#
# COMPACT_ATOMS: atom_id res chain seq x y z
N MET A 1 -2.93 49.00 38.60
CA MET A 1 -1.86 48.92 37.59
C MET A 1 -2.49 48.76 36.21
N LYS A 2 -2.33 49.74 35.33
CA LYS A 2 -2.95 49.76 33.99
C LYS A 2 -1.93 49.21 33.00
N PHE A 3 -2.14 48.01 32.48
CA PHE A 3 -1.26 47.42 31.47
C PHE A 3 -1.42 48.20 30.15
N SER A 4 -0.37 48.91 29.74
CA SER A 4 -0.31 49.53 28.42
C SER A 4 -0.35 48.44 27.35
N LYS A 5 -1.46 48.34 26.61
CA LYS A 5 -1.57 47.44 25.47
C LYS A 5 -0.67 47.97 24.35
N ARG A 6 0.50 47.35 24.17
CA ARG A 6 1.36 47.56 23.00
C ARG A 6 0.71 46.82 21.82
N GLY A 7 0.28 47.56 20.80
CA GLY A 7 -0.21 47.00 19.55
C GLY A 7 0.95 46.55 18.66
N PHE A 8 0.72 45.53 17.84
CA PHE A 8 1.66 45.12 16.80
C PHE A 8 1.79 46.21 15.74
N THR A 9 3.00 46.37 15.21
CA THR A 9 3.28 47.26 14.08
C THR A 9 2.85 46.61 12.77
N LEU A 10 2.50 47.43 11.77
CA LEU A 10 2.19 46.92 10.42
C LEU A 10 3.35 46.13 9.81
N ILE A 11 4.59 46.53 10.10
CA ILE A 11 5.78 45.84 9.61
C ILE A 11 5.98 44.48 10.28
N GLU A 12 5.67 44.34 11.57
CA GLU A 12 5.70 43.03 12.25
C GLU A 12 4.69 42.06 11.64
N LEU A 13 3.48 42.52 11.32
CA LEU A 13 2.48 41.68 10.69
C LEU A 13 2.91 41.29 9.25
N LEU A 14 3.52 42.21 8.51
CA LEU A 14 4.01 41.98 7.15
C LEU A 14 5.13 40.93 7.10
N VAL A 15 6.09 40.99 8.03
CA VAL A 15 7.17 40.00 8.10
C VAL A 15 6.63 38.62 8.46
N VAL A 16 5.66 38.52 9.36
CA VAL A 16 5.07 37.24 9.77
C VAL A 16 4.36 36.55 8.61
N ILE A 17 3.54 37.26 7.83
CA ILE A 17 2.87 36.66 6.68
C ILE A 17 3.87 36.25 5.59
N ALA A 18 4.96 36.98 5.42
CA ALA A 18 6.03 36.62 4.48
C ALA A 18 6.72 35.32 4.89
N ILE A 19 7.03 35.15 6.19
CA ILE A 19 7.63 33.91 6.71
C ILE A 19 6.66 32.74 6.57
N ILE A 20 5.37 32.92 6.92
CA ILE A 20 4.35 31.87 6.77
C ILE A 20 4.21 31.45 5.30
N ALA A 21 4.24 32.40 4.36
CA ALA A 21 4.17 32.10 2.92
C ALA A 21 5.34 31.22 2.45
N VAL A 22 6.57 31.52 2.89
CA VAL A 22 7.74 30.70 2.53
C VAL A 22 7.69 29.31 3.17
N LEU A 23 7.38 29.22 4.46
CA LEU A 23 7.33 27.96 5.18
C LEU A 23 6.21 27.04 4.69
N SER A 24 5.05 27.61 4.33
CA SER A 24 3.91 26.84 3.81
C SER A 24 4.20 26.18 2.46
N MET A 25 4.88 26.88 1.55
CA MET A 25 5.26 26.30 0.25
C MET A 25 6.19 25.10 0.40
N VAL A 26 7.21 25.20 1.26
CA VAL A 26 8.15 24.09 1.51
C VAL A 26 7.46 22.93 2.26
N GLY A 27 6.58 23.25 3.21
CA GLY A 27 5.86 22.25 4.01
C GLY A 27 4.96 21.32 3.18
N ILE A 28 4.32 21.83 2.12
CA ILE A 28 3.41 21.03 1.28
C ILE A 28 4.18 19.94 0.51
N ALA A 29 5.35 20.27 -0.06
CA ALA A 29 6.12 19.34 -0.88
C ALA A 29 6.65 18.13 -0.10
N VAL A 30 6.99 18.31 1.18
CA VAL A 30 7.50 17.23 2.04
C VAL A 30 6.38 16.29 2.50
N TYR A 31 5.19 16.81 2.75
CA TYR A 31 4.07 16.03 3.30
C TYR A 31 3.51 15.01 2.28
N THR A 32 3.55 15.32 0.98
CA THR A 32 3.02 14.43 -0.06
C THR A 32 3.81 13.14 -0.21
N ASP A 33 5.14 13.19 -0.01
CA ASP A 33 6.05 12.06 -0.23
C ASP A 33 6.02 11.04 0.93
N ILE A 34 5.94 11.54 2.17
CA ILE A 34 5.83 10.70 3.38
C ILE A 34 4.58 9.81 3.33
N GLY A 35 3.48 10.33 2.79
CA GLY A 35 2.24 9.58 2.64
C GLY A 35 2.40 8.35 1.75
N ALA A 36 3.15 8.46 0.65
CA ALA A 36 3.36 7.36 -0.29
C ALA A 36 4.19 6.23 0.33
N GLY A 37 5.26 6.59 1.05
CA GLY A 37 6.11 5.63 1.78
C GLY A 37 5.32 4.83 2.83
N ALA A 38 4.49 5.51 3.63
CA ALA A 38 3.66 4.84 4.64
C ALA A 38 2.64 3.87 4.02
N ARG A 39 2.02 4.27 2.90
CA ARG A 39 1.10 3.39 2.16
C ARG A 39 1.82 2.20 1.55
N ASN A 40 2.99 2.39 0.95
CA ASN A 40 3.80 1.29 0.43
C ASN A 40 4.21 0.31 1.53
N ALA A 41 4.66 0.79 2.69
CA ALA A 41 4.97 -0.06 3.83
C ALA A 41 3.76 -0.89 4.28
N LYS A 42 2.57 -0.28 4.31
CA LYS A 42 1.32 -0.99 4.60
C LYS A 42 1.00 -2.07 3.55
N ARG A 43 1.11 -1.76 2.26
CA ARG A 43 0.90 -2.73 1.16
C ARG A 43 1.86 -3.91 1.24
N MET A 44 3.15 -3.64 1.44
CA MET A 44 4.16 -4.69 1.58
C MET A 44 3.88 -5.57 2.79
N GLY A 45 3.54 -4.97 3.94
CA GLY A 45 3.18 -5.71 5.15
C GLY A 45 1.91 -6.55 4.99
N ASP A 46 0.91 -6.07 4.24
CA ASP A 46 -0.29 -6.85 3.94
C ASP A 46 0.02 -8.06 3.07
N ILE A 47 0.82 -7.88 2.01
CA ILE A 47 1.27 -8.97 1.13
C ILE A 47 2.08 -10.00 1.92
N ASP A 48 3.01 -9.56 2.77
CA ASP A 48 3.80 -10.46 3.60
C ASP A 48 2.95 -11.24 4.62
N ALA A 49 1.93 -10.60 5.19
CA ALA A 49 1.00 -11.26 6.10
C ALA A 49 0.19 -12.36 5.40
N ILE A 50 -0.28 -12.10 4.18
CA ILE A 50 -1.00 -13.10 3.37
C ILE A 50 -0.06 -14.24 2.96
N ALA A 51 1.14 -13.93 2.48
CA ALA A 51 2.16 -14.93 2.13
C ALA A 51 2.45 -15.87 3.32
N LYS A 52 2.68 -15.31 4.50
CA LYS A 52 2.91 -16.07 5.72
C LYS A 52 1.70 -16.93 6.10
N ALA A 53 0.49 -16.39 5.98
CA ALA A 53 -0.72 -17.15 6.25
C ALA A 53 -0.85 -18.34 5.28
N LEU A 54 -0.50 -18.18 4.00
CA LEU A 54 -0.47 -19.26 3.03
C LEU A 54 0.57 -20.32 3.43
N GLU A 55 1.79 -19.91 3.76
CA GLU A 55 2.86 -20.84 4.21
C GLU A 55 2.46 -21.64 5.46
N VAL A 56 1.82 -21.01 6.44
CA VAL A 56 1.33 -21.69 7.66
C VAL A 56 0.19 -22.66 7.36
N HIS A 57 -0.62 -22.39 6.34
CA HIS A 57 -1.78 -23.19 5.96
C HIS A 57 -1.52 -24.06 4.72
N GLN A 58 -0.31 -24.57 4.61
CA GLN A 58 0.02 -25.62 3.64
C GLN A 58 -0.33 -27.01 4.19
N THR A 59 -0.91 -27.86 3.35
CA THR A 59 -1.12 -29.29 3.59
C THR A 59 -0.33 -30.12 2.57
N SER A 60 -0.25 -31.44 2.77
CA SER A 60 0.43 -32.37 1.86
C SER A 60 -0.11 -32.32 0.43
N ASN A 61 -1.35 -31.86 0.25
CA ASN A 61 -2.02 -31.73 -1.05
C ASN A 61 -1.97 -30.30 -1.63
N GLY A 62 -1.22 -29.37 -1.02
CA GLY A 62 -1.13 -27.97 -1.45
C GLY A 62 -1.62 -26.97 -0.40
N TYR A 63 -1.94 -25.75 -0.81
CA TYR A 63 -2.41 -24.67 0.05
C TYR A 63 -3.92 -24.72 0.19
N ILE A 64 -4.43 -24.59 1.42
CA ILE A 64 -5.87 -24.43 1.66
C ILE A 64 -6.28 -22.96 1.57
N PRO A 65 -7.55 -22.66 1.23
CA PRO A 65 -8.05 -21.30 1.19
C PRO A 65 -7.92 -20.59 2.53
N LEU A 66 -7.51 -19.33 2.49
CA LEU A 66 -7.48 -18.48 3.67
C LEU A 66 -8.89 -18.12 4.12
N ALA A 67 -9.10 -18.06 5.43
CA ALA A 67 -10.31 -17.61 6.09
C ALA A 67 -10.06 -16.32 6.86
N ASN A 68 -11.07 -15.46 6.93
CA ASN A 68 -11.02 -14.18 7.65
C ASN A 68 -10.58 -14.32 9.12
N SER A 69 -10.88 -15.46 9.75
CA SER A 69 -10.50 -15.76 11.14
C SER A 69 -9.00 -15.95 11.36
N GLN A 70 -8.21 -16.13 10.30
CA GLN A 70 -6.76 -16.29 10.39
C GLN A 70 -6.03 -14.96 10.56
N PHE A 71 -6.74 -13.84 10.41
CA PHE A 71 -6.19 -12.50 10.54
C PHE A 71 -6.74 -11.85 11.81
N GLY A 72 -5.86 -11.26 12.63
CA GLY A 72 -6.26 -10.58 13.87
C GLY A 72 -7.23 -9.41 13.68
N SER A 73 -7.34 -8.91 12.43
CA SER A 73 -8.31 -7.89 12.03
C SER A 73 -9.71 -8.44 11.70
N GLY A 74 -9.90 -9.76 11.71
CA GLY A 74 -11.17 -10.40 11.33
C GLY A 74 -11.47 -10.38 9.84
N GLY A 75 -10.47 -10.12 8.99
CA GLY A 75 -10.60 -10.09 7.54
C GLY A 75 -9.24 -10.17 6.85
N ILE A 76 -9.22 -10.82 5.68
CA ILE A 76 -8.05 -10.80 4.80
C ILE A 76 -7.88 -9.37 4.28
N PRO A 77 -6.68 -8.78 4.30
CA PRO A 77 -6.47 -7.48 3.70
C PRO A 77 -6.58 -7.60 2.17
N LEU A 78 -7.58 -6.93 1.58
CA LEU A 78 -7.87 -7.02 0.13
C LEU A 78 -7.52 -5.74 -0.63
N THR A 79 -7.45 -4.62 0.09
CA THR A 79 -7.18 -3.30 -0.48
C THR A 79 -6.36 -2.45 0.46
N ASP A 80 -5.65 -1.48 -0.10
CA ASP A 80 -5.00 -0.42 0.67
C ASP A 80 -6.00 0.68 1.14
N SER A 81 -5.47 1.71 1.80
CA SER A 81 -6.25 2.87 2.27
C SER A 81 -6.86 3.72 1.14
N GLN A 82 -6.42 3.54 -0.09
CA GLN A 82 -6.91 4.21 -1.29
C GLN A 82 -7.84 3.32 -2.13
N ARG A 83 -8.17 2.12 -1.64
CA ARG A 83 -9.01 1.12 -2.31
C ARG A 83 -8.34 0.47 -3.54
N ASN A 84 -7.03 0.58 -3.72
CA ASN A 84 -6.35 -0.23 -4.73
C ASN A 84 -6.35 -1.69 -4.29
N VAL A 85 -6.62 -2.59 -5.23
CA VAL A 85 -6.77 -4.01 -4.95
C VAL A 85 -5.43 -4.71 -4.90
N TYR A 86 -5.32 -5.65 -3.98
CA TYR A 86 -4.28 -6.66 -4.00
C TYR A 86 -4.71 -7.79 -4.90
N CYS A 87 -3.78 -8.26 -5.72
CA CYS A 87 -4.05 -9.22 -6.78
C CYS A 87 -3.33 -10.53 -6.50
N GLY A 88 -3.99 -11.64 -6.79
CA GLY A 88 -3.46 -12.98 -6.56
C GLY A 88 -3.69 -13.91 -7.75
N ASN A 89 -2.80 -14.86 -7.92
CA ASN A 89 -2.91 -15.98 -8.86
C ASN A 89 -2.62 -17.28 -8.08
N SER A 90 -3.31 -18.38 -8.40
CA SER A 90 -2.99 -19.70 -7.84
C SER A 90 -2.89 -20.83 -8.86
N THR A 91 -2.65 -20.47 -10.11
CA THR A 91 -2.41 -21.44 -11.18
C THR A 91 -0.97 -21.94 -11.11
N GLN A 92 -0.70 -23.13 -11.66
CA GLN A 92 0.67 -23.68 -11.76
C GLN A 92 1.62 -22.83 -12.62
N ASN A 93 1.08 -21.90 -13.40
CA ASN A 93 1.86 -20.98 -14.20
C ASN A 93 2.12 -19.75 -13.33
N ASP A 94 3.28 -19.68 -12.66
CA ASP A 94 3.67 -18.47 -11.94
C ASP A 94 3.67 -17.28 -12.93
N PRO A 95 2.69 -16.38 -12.85
CA PRO A 95 2.63 -15.29 -13.82
C PRO A 95 3.80 -14.34 -13.60
N ALA A 96 4.33 -13.77 -14.67
CA ALA A 96 5.33 -12.72 -14.56
C ALA A 96 4.82 -11.57 -13.67
N ASP A 97 5.74 -10.91 -12.97
CA ASP A 97 5.40 -9.74 -12.15
C ASP A 97 4.70 -8.71 -13.02
N PRO A 98 3.56 -8.18 -12.57
CA PRO A 98 2.81 -7.20 -13.32
C PRO A 98 3.60 -5.88 -13.35
N THR A 99 3.90 -5.41 -14.56
CA THR A 99 4.74 -4.24 -14.82
C THR A 99 3.94 -2.95 -15.06
N ALA A 100 2.62 -3.07 -15.19
CA ALA A 100 1.70 -1.96 -15.45
C ALA A 100 0.86 -1.66 -14.21
N PHE A 101 0.52 -0.39 -14.00
CA PHE A 101 -0.32 0.00 -12.87
C PHE A 101 -1.70 -0.65 -12.97
N TRP A 102 -2.17 -1.17 -11.84
CA TRP A 102 -3.54 -1.60 -11.68
C TRP A 102 -4.14 -0.94 -10.43
N GLY A 103 -5.30 -0.31 -10.60
CA GLY A 103 -5.99 0.39 -9.51
C GLY A 103 -6.91 -0.57 -8.76
N ILE A 104 -8.19 -0.54 -9.13
CA ILE A 104 -9.25 -1.36 -8.51
C ILE A 104 -9.50 -2.70 -9.21
N THR A 105 -8.81 -2.96 -10.32
CA THR A 105 -8.90 -4.19 -11.10
C THR A 105 -7.55 -4.88 -11.10
N CYS A 106 -7.53 -6.20 -11.30
CA CYS A 106 -6.29 -6.95 -11.47
C CYS A 106 -5.97 -7.15 -12.96
N PRO A 107 -4.70 -7.30 -13.34
CA PRO A 107 -4.32 -7.75 -14.68
C PRO A 107 -4.96 -9.11 -15.00
N THR A 108 -5.15 -9.45 -16.27
CA THR A 108 -5.86 -10.67 -16.70
C THR A 108 -5.27 -11.98 -16.18
N SER A 109 -3.97 -12.00 -15.89
CA SER A 109 -3.28 -13.14 -15.27
C SER A 109 -3.48 -13.22 -13.75
N TYR A 110 -4.20 -12.28 -13.14
CA TYR A 110 -4.43 -12.19 -11.70
C TYR A 110 -5.92 -11.95 -11.40
N GLY A 111 -6.39 -12.45 -10.26
CA GLY A 111 -7.71 -12.17 -9.71
C GLY A 111 -7.64 -11.26 -8.49
N VAL A 112 -8.75 -10.60 -8.13
CA VAL A 112 -8.85 -9.83 -6.88
C VAL A 112 -8.75 -10.80 -5.70
N LEU A 113 -7.94 -10.47 -4.69
CA LEU A 113 -7.89 -11.23 -3.46
C LEU A 113 -9.28 -11.19 -2.79
N GLY A 114 -9.83 -12.36 -2.53
CA GLY A 114 -11.25 -12.57 -2.24
C GLY A 114 -11.67 -13.99 -2.61
N ALA A 115 -10.92 -14.61 -3.55
CA ALA A 115 -11.14 -15.97 -4.00
C ALA A 115 -9.88 -16.71 -4.51
N HIS A 116 -8.67 -16.52 -3.96
CA HIS A 116 -7.50 -17.36 -4.31
C HIS A 116 -6.39 -17.45 -3.22
N PRO A 117 -5.67 -18.59 -3.13
CA PRO A 117 -5.94 -19.86 -3.79
C PRO A 117 -7.09 -20.65 -3.19
N GLN A 118 -8.07 -20.94 -4.04
CA GLN A 118 -8.78 -22.20 -4.00
C GLN A 118 -7.72 -23.31 -4.18
N ALA A 119 -7.72 -24.31 -3.29
CA ALA A 119 -6.81 -25.47 -3.26
C ALA A 119 -5.82 -25.62 -4.46
N GLY A 120 -4.52 -25.49 -4.23
CA GLY A 120 -3.51 -25.62 -5.29
C GLY A 120 -2.07 -25.73 -4.77
N THR A 121 -1.09 -26.00 -5.63
CA THR A 121 0.32 -26.16 -5.24
C THR A 121 1.16 -24.89 -5.39
N SER A 122 0.64 -23.87 -6.09
CA SER A 122 1.34 -22.63 -6.39
C SER A 122 0.46 -21.41 -6.14
N TRP A 123 1.07 -20.31 -5.73
CA TRP A 123 0.43 -19.02 -5.52
C TRP A 123 1.41 -17.87 -5.75
N LYS A 124 0.86 -16.76 -6.19
CA LYS A 124 1.55 -15.47 -6.28
C LYS A 124 0.58 -14.36 -5.92
N ILE A 125 1.00 -13.45 -5.06
CA ILE A 125 0.22 -12.30 -4.62
C ILE A 125 1.04 -11.03 -4.80
N CYS A 126 0.41 -9.97 -5.28
CA CYS A 126 1.07 -8.74 -5.65
C CYS A 126 0.25 -7.52 -5.19
N ALA A 127 0.96 -6.48 -4.73
CA ALA A 127 0.42 -5.15 -4.51
C ALA A 127 1.22 -4.12 -5.31
N TRP A 128 0.53 -3.10 -5.82
CA TRP A 128 1.19 -2.02 -6.54
C TRP A 128 1.82 -1.00 -5.59
N LEU A 129 3.07 -0.59 -5.85
CA LEU A 129 3.73 0.45 -5.05
C LEU A 129 3.62 1.83 -5.72
N GLU A 130 3.29 2.84 -4.92
CA GLU A 130 3.31 4.24 -5.33
C GLU A 130 4.75 4.73 -5.53
N GLY A 131 4.94 5.66 -6.47
CA GLY A 131 6.25 6.30 -6.69
C GLY A 131 7.24 5.46 -7.49
N ALA A 132 6.85 4.30 -8.01
CA ALA A 132 7.60 3.60 -9.04
C ALA A 132 7.51 4.38 -10.37
N GLY A 133 8.29 5.45 -10.48
CA GLY A 133 8.32 6.32 -11.65
C GLY A 133 9.03 5.67 -12.85
N GLY A 134 8.41 5.75 -14.02
CA GLY A 134 8.95 5.29 -15.31
C GLY A 134 8.49 3.89 -15.74
N GLU A 135 9.01 3.42 -16.86
CA GLU A 135 8.68 2.15 -17.57
C GLU A 135 8.84 0.85 -16.74
N ASN A 136 9.21 0.97 -15.46
CA ASN A 136 9.38 -0.11 -14.51
C ASN A 136 8.53 0.15 -13.28
N ALA A 137 7.24 0.27 -13.50
CA ALA A 137 6.33 0.49 -12.40
C ALA A 137 6.18 -0.87 -11.66
N LYS A 138 6.63 -0.89 -10.39
CA LYS A 138 6.96 -2.14 -9.68
C LYS A 138 5.83 -2.58 -8.78
N ALA A 139 5.31 -3.76 -9.08
CA ALA A 139 4.62 -4.59 -8.14
C ALA A 139 5.57 -5.06 -7.02
N TYR A 140 5.07 -5.10 -5.78
CA TYR A 140 5.66 -5.95 -4.76
C TYR A 140 4.91 -7.28 -4.75
N CYS A 141 5.60 -8.35 -5.15
CA CYS A 141 5.03 -9.68 -5.26
C CYS A 141 5.70 -10.66 -4.28
N ARG A 142 4.90 -11.63 -3.83
CA ARG A 142 5.36 -12.82 -3.12
C ARG A 142 4.77 -14.04 -3.82
N SER A 143 5.57 -15.07 -4.02
CA SER A 143 5.15 -16.35 -4.58
C SER A 143 5.82 -17.50 -3.85
N ASN A 144 5.34 -18.71 -4.08
CA ASN A 144 6.00 -19.94 -3.65
C ASN A 144 6.65 -20.73 -4.81
N ALA A 145 6.43 -20.30 -6.05
CA ALA A 145 7.14 -20.79 -7.22
C ALA A 145 8.33 -19.85 -7.49
N GLU A 146 9.54 -20.44 -7.58
CA GLU A 146 10.78 -19.75 -7.97
C GLU A 146 10.81 -19.42 -9.46
#